data_AF-A0A3R1BY96-F1
#
_entry.id   AF-A0A3R1BY96-F1
#
_cell.length_a   1.000
_cell.length_b   1.000
_cell.length_c   1.000
_cell.angle_alpha   90.00
_cell.angle_beta   90.00
_cell.angle_gamma   90.00
#
_symmetry.space_group_name_H-M   'P 1'
#
loop_
_entity.id
_entity.type
_entity.pdbx_description
1 polymer ?
#
loop_
_entity_poly.entity_id
_entity_poly.type
_entity_poly.pdbx_seq_one_letter_code
_entity_poly.pdbx_strand_id
1 'polypeptide(L)'
;MHFVPFMADENGINTPTNEPVEDPDVASAHYFGAASRTNRNMVSSLRSSHFSSWARRNIIPECFAQAILLYAGRKTMLAAPGISLTQQQSPTGNTAGGTLNYAPVVDEAGYNGRRGDGTLAAQGWKTATGATFTPQRNPDGNGGYILNIARTENQVWKIEQPISVPIDLLKYGGRLSCKFRLKGTITANQFAFGFYLGVRRPELPAGVTIGGPADFANVAAFFVQTGATNILLMQHGKDNTRLGDFGAFDNGWHTLEFIYQGGNSVRITPVIDGTKGTPFDL
;
A
#
# COMPACT_ATOMS: atom_id res chain seq x y z
N MET A 1 -11.50 -3.57 5.21
CA MET A 1 -12.57 -3.67 4.19
C MET A 1 -12.10 -2.89 2.97
N HIS A 2 -12.03 -3.52 1.80
CA HIS A 2 -11.59 -2.89 0.57
C HIS A 2 -12.73 -2.93 -0.44
N PHE A 3 -13.03 -1.77 -1.05
CA PHE A 3 -14.01 -1.69 -2.12
C PHE A 3 -13.35 -2.06 -3.44
N VAL A 4 -14.02 -2.89 -4.24
CA VAL A 4 -13.56 -3.29 -5.58
C VAL A 4 -14.62 -2.80 -6.57
N PRO A 5 -14.31 -1.83 -7.44
CA PRO A 5 -15.26 -1.32 -8.41
C PRO A 5 -15.42 -2.29 -9.59
N PHE A 6 -16.65 -2.46 -10.07
CA PHE A 6 -16.98 -3.31 -11.23
C PHE A 6 -17.85 -2.61 -12.26
N MET A 7 -18.05 -1.29 -12.18
CA MET A 7 -19.12 -0.63 -12.94
C MET A 7 -18.76 -0.30 -14.39
N ALA A 8 -17.49 -0.07 -14.71
CA ALA A 8 -17.04 0.25 -16.06
C ALA A 8 -15.69 -0.41 -16.40
N ASP A 9 -15.49 -0.73 -17.67
CA ASP A 9 -14.23 -1.21 -18.24
C ASP A 9 -13.23 -0.07 -18.46
N GLU A 10 -12.04 -0.41 -18.96
CA GLU A 10 -10.95 0.54 -19.21
C GLU A 10 -11.32 1.68 -20.18
N ASN A 11 -12.34 1.51 -21.02
CA ASN A 11 -12.78 2.52 -21.98
C ASN A 11 -13.97 3.34 -21.45
N GLY A 12 -14.36 3.15 -20.18
CA GLY A 12 -15.53 3.80 -19.58
C GLY A 12 -16.86 3.19 -20.02
N ILE A 13 -16.84 2.01 -20.65
CA ILE A 13 -18.05 1.28 -21.02
C ILE A 13 -18.53 0.49 -19.80
N ASN A 14 -19.82 0.58 -19.49
CA ASN A 14 -20.38 -0.13 -18.33
C ASN A 14 -20.15 -1.64 -18.44
N THR A 15 -19.85 -2.27 -17.30
CA THR A 15 -19.66 -3.72 -17.25
C THR A 15 -20.94 -4.42 -17.72
N PRO A 16 -20.86 -5.29 -18.74
CA PRO A 16 -22.03 -5.89 -19.34
C PRO A 16 -22.94 -6.60 -18.35
N THR A 17 -24.24 -6.37 -18.48
CA THR A 17 -25.28 -7.05 -17.72
C THR A 17 -25.93 -8.17 -18.54
N ASN A 18 -26.93 -8.86 -17.97
CA ASN A 18 -27.73 -9.81 -18.72
C ASN A 18 -28.75 -9.13 -19.68
N GLU A 19 -28.67 -7.81 -19.89
CA GLU A 19 -29.39 -7.15 -20.98
C GLU A 19 -28.94 -7.75 -22.33
N PRO A 20 -29.87 -8.20 -23.19
CA PRO A 20 -29.51 -8.88 -24.45
C PRO A 20 -28.57 -8.08 -25.36
N VAL A 21 -28.65 -6.74 -25.31
CA VAL A 21 -27.78 -5.85 -26.08
C VAL A 21 -26.36 -5.75 -25.53
N GLU A 22 -26.18 -6.02 -24.24
CA GLU A 22 -24.88 -5.97 -23.56
C GLU A 22 -24.20 -7.35 -23.50
N ASP A 23 -24.95 -8.45 -23.65
CA ASP A 23 -24.45 -9.83 -23.67
C ASP A 23 -24.79 -10.57 -24.97
N PRO A 24 -24.13 -10.21 -26.10
CA PRO A 24 -24.37 -10.83 -27.40
C PRO A 24 -23.77 -12.23 -27.52
N ASP A 25 -24.28 -12.99 -28.48
CA ASP A 25 -23.71 -14.28 -28.86
C ASP A 25 -22.32 -14.10 -29.50
N VAL A 26 -21.38 -14.95 -29.12
CA VAL A 26 -20.04 -15.02 -29.71
C VAL A 26 -19.83 -16.44 -30.23
N ALA A 27 -20.28 -16.68 -31.47
CA ALA A 27 -20.31 -18.00 -32.09
C ALA A 27 -18.92 -18.66 -32.16
N SER A 28 -17.87 -17.88 -32.42
CA SER A 28 -16.49 -18.36 -32.46
C SER A 28 -15.98 -18.90 -31.12
N ALA A 29 -16.56 -18.43 -30.01
CA ALA A 29 -16.26 -18.89 -28.66
C ALA A 29 -17.27 -19.93 -28.15
N HIS A 30 -18.16 -20.43 -29.01
CA HIS A 30 -19.31 -21.26 -28.64
C HIS A 30 -20.11 -20.66 -27.46
N TYR A 31 -20.19 -19.34 -27.41
CA TYR A 31 -20.86 -18.61 -26.34
C TYR A 31 -22.21 -18.09 -26.83
N PHE A 32 -23.28 -18.55 -26.18
CA PHE A 32 -24.61 -17.99 -26.33
C PHE A 32 -24.88 -17.03 -25.16
N GLY A 33 -25.05 -15.76 -25.49
CA GLY A 33 -25.33 -14.69 -24.56
C GLY A 33 -26.77 -14.70 -24.06
N ALA A 34 -27.13 -13.62 -23.38
CA ALA A 34 -28.38 -13.56 -22.62
C ALA A 34 -29.64 -13.49 -23.52
N ALA A 35 -29.50 -13.14 -24.80
CA ALA A 35 -30.61 -13.12 -25.76
C ALA A 35 -31.32 -14.48 -25.92
N SER A 36 -30.59 -15.59 -25.70
CA SER A 36 -31.14 -16.96 -25.74
C SER A 36 -32.10 -17.28 -24.59
N ARG A 37 -32.18 -16.44 -23.56
CA ARG A 37 -33.01 -16.65 -22.36
C ARG A 37 -34.41 -16.06 -22.53
N THR A 38 -35.41 -16.84 -22.13
CA THR A 38 -36.84 -16.48 -22.16
C THR A 38 -37.38 -16.35 -20.73
N ASN A 39 -38.63 -15.89 -20.57
CA ASN A 39 -39.28 -15.77 -19.25
C ASN A 39 -39.35 -17.11 -18.51
N ARG A 40 -39.21 -18.24 -19.21
CA ARG A 40 -39.21 -19.58 -18.60
C ARG A 40 -37.88 -19.95 -17.93
N ASN A 41 -36.76 -19.34 -18.34
CA ASN A 41 -35.42 -19.78 -17.93
C ASN A 41 -34.44 -18.65 -17.60
N MET A 42 -34.94 -17.41 -17.47
CA MET A 42 -34.19 -16.27 -16.95
C MET A 42 -34.32 -16.17 -15.41
N VAL A 43 -33.34 -15.54 -14.76
CA VAL A 43 -33.29 -15.40 -13.29
C VAL A 43 -34.20 -14.27 -12.80
N SER A 44 -34.29 -13.18 -13.56
CA SER A 44 -35.06 -11.98 -13.22
C SER A 44 -35.56 -11.32 -14.49
N SER A 45 -36.76 -10.73 -14.44
CA SER A 45 -37.33 -9.92 -15.52
C SER A 45 -36.57 -8.61 -15.72
N LEU A 46 -35.97 -8.05 -14.66
CA LEU A 46 -35.05 -6.91 -14.76
C LEU A 46 -33.66 -7.42 -15.15
N ARG A 47 -33.37 -7.42 -16.45
CA ARG A 47 -32.19 -8.09 -17.01
C ARG A 47 -30.88 -7.38 -16.62
N SER A 48 -30.90 -6.06 -16.53
CA SER A 48 -29.77 -5.23 -16.06
C SER A 48 -29.36 -5.43 -14.59
N SER A 49 -30.19 -6.08 -13.76
CA SER A 49 -29.89 -6.27 -12.33
C SER A 49 -28.72 -7.22 -12.03
N HIS A 50 -28.23 -7.95 -13.03
CA HIS A 50 -27.16 -8.93 -12.88
C HIS A 50 -26.14 -8.77 -13.99
N PHE A 51 -24.85 -8.87 -13.64
CA PHE A 51 -23.77 -8.92 -14.63
C PHE A 51 -23.97 -10.07 -15.64
N SER A 52 -23.35 -9.97 -16.81
CA SER A 52 -23.38 -11.02 -17.82
C SER A 52 -22.48 -12.19 -17.43
N SER A 53 -22.66 -13.33 -18.10
CA SER A 53 -21.75 -14.47 -17.90
C SER A 53 -20.36 -14.19 -18.48
N TRP A 54 -20.29 -13.37 -19.54
CA TRP A 54 -19.03 -12.88 -20.08
C TRP A 54 -18.27 -12.01 -19.07
N ALA A 55 -18.93 -11.04 -18.45
CA ALA A 55 -18.35 -10.15 -17.44
C ALA A 55 -17.84 -10.93 -16.21
N ARG A 56 -18.61 -11.93 -15.75
CA ARG A 56 -18.21 -12.81 -14.63
C ARG A 56 -17.01 -13.71 -14.91
N ARG A 57 -16.69 -13.97 -16.18
CA ARG A 57 -15.51 -14.76 -16.57
C ARG A 57 -14.29 -13.90 -16.88
N ASN A 58 -14.45 -12.59 -16.96
CA ASN A 58 -13.43 -11.66 -17.41
C ASN A 58 -13.20 -10.54 -16.37
N ILE A 59 -13.76 -9.34 -16.60
CA ILE A 59 -13.45 -8.16 -15.80
C ILE A 59 -13.70 -8.32 -14.30
N ILE A 60 -14.75 -9.02 -13.88
CA ILE A 60 -15.07 -9.18 -12.45
C ILE A 60 -13.97 -9.96 -11.70
N PRO A 61 -13.61 -11.20 -12.09
CA PRO A 61 -12.53 -11.92 -11.42
C PRO A 61 -11.18 -11.22 -11.57
N GLU A 62 -10.92 -10.50 -12.67
CA GLU A 62 -9.68 -9.73 -12.84
C GLU A 62 -9.56 -8.59 -11.82
N CYS A 63 -10.61 -7.78 -11.64
CA CYS A 63 -10.64 -6.72 -10.64
C CYS A 63 -10.47 -7.29 -9.21
N PHE A 64 -11.10 -8.43 -8.92
CA PHE A 64 -10.92 -9.11 -7.64
C PHE A 64 -9.49 -9.62 -7.44
N ALA A 65 -8.91 -10.28 -8.44
CA ALA A 65 -7.55 -10.81 -8.37
C ALA A 65 -6.54 -9.68 -8.17
N GLN A 66 -6.67 -8.58 -8.90
CA GLN A 66 -5.83 -7.39 -8.72
C GLN A 66 -5.96 -6.80 -7.31
N ALA A 67 -7.18 -6.63 -6.81
CA ALA A 67 -7.41 -6.14 -5.46
C ALA A 67 -6.78 -7.09 -4.41
N ILE A 68 -6.94 -8.40 -4.56
CA ILE A 68 -6.33 -9.38 -3.66
C ILE A 68 -4.81 -9.28 -3.72
N LEU A 69 -4.19 -9.23 -4.90
CA LEU A 69 -2.74 -9.13 -5.01
C LEU A 69 -2.18 -7.83 -4.43
N LEU A 70 -2.90 -6.73 -4.63
CA LEU A 70 -2.56 -5.41 -4.06
C LEU A 70 -2.64 -5.41 -2.54
N TYR A 71 -3.77 -5.86 -1.98
CA TYR A 71 -4.03 -5.77 -0.54
C TYR A 71 -3.45 -6.94 0.27
N ALA A 72 -3.19 -8.10 -0.34
CA ALA A 72 -2.52 -9.23 0.29
C ALA A 72 -0.98 -9.14 0.22
N GLY A 73 -0.43 -8.07 -0.36
CA GLY A 73 1.01 -7.81 -0.43
C GLY A 73 1.80 -8.75 -1.35
N ARG A 74 1.12 -9.56 -2.17
CA ARG A 74 1.74 -10.46 -3.16
C ARG A 74 1.86 -9.77 -4.51
N LYS A 75 2.72 -8.77 -4.61
CA LYS A 75 3.12 -8.25 -5.93
C LYS A 75 4.19 -9.19 -6.50
N THR A 76 3.76 -10.20 -7.27
CA THR A 76 4.43 -10.89 -8.42
C THR A 76 3.99 -12.36 -8.55
N MET A 77 4.02 -12.85 -9.80
CA MET A 77 3.60 -14.17 -10.33
C MET A 77 2.22 -14.24 -11.00
N LEU A 78 2.00 -13.39 -12.02
CA LEU A 78 1.26 -13.83 -13.21
C LEU A 78 1.82 -13.15 -14.47
N ALA A 79 3.12 -13.32 -14.72
CA ALA A 79 3.59 -13.33 -16.10
C ALA A 79 3.25 -14.74 -16.62
N ALA A 80 2.13 -14.88 -17.31
CA ALA A 80 1.92 -16.06 -18.14
C ALA A 80 2.96 -16.03 -19.27
N PRO A 81 3.60 -17.17 -19.61
CA PRO A 81 4.50 -17.21 -20.75
C PRO A 81 3.70 -16.91 -22.01
N GLY A 82 4.19 -15.96 -22.81
CA GLY A 82 3.68 -15.69 -24.14
C GLY A 82 3.76 -16.96 -24.98
N ILE A 83 2.61 -17.50 -25.35
CA ILE A 83 2.52 -18.39 -26.50
C ILE A 83 2.34 -17.46 -27.70
N SER A 84 3.45 -17.24 -28.41
CA SER A 84 3.47 -16.63 -29.73
C SER A 84 2.63 -17.49 -30.68
N LEU A 85 1.47 -16.99 -31.09
CA LEU A 85 0.86 -17.39 -32.35
C LEU A 85 1.03 -16.23 -33.32
N THR A 86 1.95 -16.44 -34.27
CA THR A 86 2.21 -15.56 -35.41
C THR A 86 0.95 -15.48 -36.28
N GLN A 87 0.39 -14.28 -36.42
CA GLN A 87 -0.28 -13.88 -37.66
C GLN A 87 -0.01 -12.40 -37.93
N GLN A 88 0.66 -12.18 -39.07
CA GLN A 88 1.02 -10.91 -39.64
C GLN A 88 -0.09 -10.52 -40.62
N GLN A 89 -0.79 -9.41 -40.37
CA GLN A 89 -1.21 -8.42 -41.38
C GLN A 89 -1.91 -7.22 -40.71
N SER A 90 -1.27 -6.05 -40.82
CA SER A 90 -1.85 -4.71 -40.61
C SER A 90 -2.57 -4.26 -41.91
N PRO A 91 -3.35 -3.15 -41.97
CA PRO A 91 -3.46 -2.07 -40.99
C PRO A 91 -4.90 -1.53 -40.79
N THR A 92 -5.38 -1.43 -39.55
CA THR A 92 -6.31 -0.36 -39.13
C THR A 92 -6.25 -0.27 -37.61
N GLY A 93 -6.29 0.96 -37.10
CA GLY A 93 -5.96 1.27 -35.71
C GLY A 93 -6.74 0.43 -34.71
N ASN A 94 -5.99 -0.27 -33.86
CA ASN A 94 -6.41 -0.67 -32.53
C ASN A 94 -5.16 -0.64 -31.67
N THR A 95 -4.93 0.51 -31.04
CA THR A 95 -4.07 0.60 -29.87
C THR A 95 -4.59 -0.43 -28.89
N ALA A 96 -3.83 -1.48 -28.62
CA ALA A 96 -4.08 -2.38 -27.52
C ALA A 96 -4.18 -1.50 -26.26
N GLY A 97 -5.41 -1.28 -25.81
CA GLY A 97 -5.75 -0.51 -24.62
C GLY A 97 -5.10 -1.21 -23.44
N GLY A 98 -4.12 -0.55 -22.84
CA GLY A 98 -3.52 -1.01 -21.61
C GLY A 98 -4.55 -0.92 -20.50
N THR A 99 -4.63 -1.97 -19.71
CA THR A 99 -5.45 -2.12 -18.51
C THR A 99 -5.45 -0.84 -17.67
N LEU A 100 -6.53 -0.05 -17.73
CA LEU A 100 -6.67 1.13 -16.88
C LEU A 100 -7.04 0.68 -15.46
N ASN A 101 -6.09 0.88 -14.55
CA ASN A 101 -6.23 0.60 -13.12
C ASN A 101 -7.21 1.62 -12.49
N TYR A 102 -8.46 1.20 -12.23
CA TYR A 102 -9.42 1.94 -11.39
C TYR A 102 -9.11 1.85 -9.88
N ALA A 103 -8.08 1.10 -9.50
CA ALA A 103 -7.52 1.21 -8.17
C ALA A 103 -6.85 2.60 -8.03
N PRO A 104 -7.06 3.32 -6.91
CA PRO A 104 -6.22 4.48 -6.63
C PRO A 104 -4.76 4.06 -6.80
N VAL A 105 -3.97 4.86 -7.51
CA VAL A 105 -2.54 4.60 -7.66
C VAL A 105 -1.93 4.73 -6.27
N VAL A 106 -1.73 3.60 -5.61
CA VAL A 106 -1.06 3.53 -4.31
C VAL A 106 0.41 3.30 -4.58
N ASP A 107 1.20 4.35 -4.33
CA ASP A 107 2.65 4.19 -4.19
C ASP A 107 2.96 3.56 -2.83
N GLU A 108 3.66 2.44 -2.83
CA GLU A 108 4.03 1.71 -1.62
C GLU A 108 5.55 1.63 -1.57
N ALA A 109 6.14 2.46 -0.72
CA ALA A 109 7.56 2.42 -0.41
C ALA A 109 7.76 1.88 1.00
N GLY A 110 8.49 0.78 1.14
CA GLY A 110 8.76 0.20 2.46
C GLY A 110 9.45 -1.15 2.39
N TYR A 111 9.88 -1.62 3.56
CA TYR A 111 10.30 -3.00 3.71
C TYR A 111 9.06 -3.88 3.81
N ASN A 112 8.97 -4.90 2.96
CA ASN A 112 7.92 -5.90 2.99
C ASN A 112 8.54 -7.29 3.08
N GLY A 113 8.49 -7.88 4.28
CA GLY A 113 9.04 -9.21 4.53
C GLY A 113 8.35 -10.34 3.76
N ARG A 114 7.22 -10.09 3.10
CA ARG A 114 6.57 -11.09 2.21
C ARG A 114 7.10 -11.05 0.78
N ARG A 115 7.98 -10.10 0.45
CA ARG A 115 8.56 -9.97 -0.90
C ARG A 115 9.96 -10.59 -0.97
N GLY A 116 10.19 -11.35 -2.04
CA GLY A 116 11.50 -11.90 -2.39
C GLY A 116 12.13 -12.75 -1.29
N ASP A 117 13.43 -12.63 -1.15
CA ASP A 117 14.25 -13.31 -0.13
C ASP A 117 14.29 -12.56 1.22
N GLY A 118 13.50 -11.49 1.36
CA GLY A 118 13.45 -10.66 2.55
C GLY A 118 14.66 -9.74 2.75
N THR A 119 15.61 -9.68 1.81
CA THR A 119 16.77 -8.76 1.88
C THR A 119 16.37 -7.34 1.48
N LEU A 120 17.06 -6.35 2.08
CA LEU A 120 16.90 -4.94 1.74
C LEU A 120 17.27 -4.66 0.27
N ALA A 121 18.36 -5.24 -0.21
CA ALA A 121 18.87 -5.02 -1.57
C ALA A 121 17.87 -5.51 -2.64
N ALA A 122 17.28 -6.70 -2.46
CA ALA A 122 16.26 -7.21 -3.39
C ALA A 122 14.98 -6.36 -3.41
N GLN A 123 14.77 -5.52 -2.39
CA GLN A 123 13.63 -4.61 -2.27
C GLN A 123 13.97 -3.17 -2.64
N GLY A 124 15.14 -2.91 -3.23
CA GLY A 124 15.52 -1.60 -3.77
C GLY A 124 16.07 -0.60 -2.75
N TRP A 125 16.34 -1.03 -1.51
CA TRP A 125 17.03 -0.20 -0.52
C TRP A 125 18.49 -0.03 -0.91
N LYS A 126 18.89 1.20 -1.18
CA LYS A 126 20.23 1.52 -1.71
C LYS A 126 21.25 1.80 -0.62
N THR A 127 20.78 2.19 0.56
CA THR A 127 21.63 2.50 1.70
C THR A 127 21.19 1.65 2.87
N ALA A 128 22.14 0.93 3.47
CA ALA A 128 21.98 0.18 4.70
C ALA A 128 23.33 0.22 5.43
N THR A 129 23.42 1.00 6.51
CA THR A 129 24.69 1.26 7.20
C THR A 129 24.52 1.24 8.72
N GLY A 130 25.60 1.07 9.47
CA GLY A 130 25.65 1.22 10.94
C GLY A 130 25.02 0.08 11.75
N ALA A 131 24.51 -0.97 11.08
CA ALA A 131 23.95 -2.16 11.70
C ALA A 131 24.09 -3.38 10.78
N THR A 132 23.92 -4.56 11.35
CA THR A 132 23.72 -5.80 10.61
C THR A 132 22.24 -6.01 10.38
N PHE A 133 21.85 -6.17 9.11
CA PHE A 133 20.46 -6.37 8.68
C PHE A 133 20.28 -7.81 8.20
N THR A 134 19.53 -8.61 8.95
CA THR A 134 19.38 -10.05 8.68
C THR A 134 17.91 -10.39 8.49
N PRO A 135 17.51 -10.87 7.30
CA PRO A 135 16.18 -11.45 7.12
C PRO A 135 16.06 -12.72 7.96
N GLN A 136 15.05 -12.78 8.83
CA GLN A 136 14.73 -13.96 9.61
C GLN A 136 13.34 -14.45 9.21
N ARG A 137 13.09 -15.77 9.22
CA ARG A 137 11.76 -16.29 8.88
C ARG A 137 10.68 -15.67 9.77
N ASN A 138 9.56 -15.31 9.16
CA ASN A 138 8.44 -14.76 9.90
C ASN A 138 7.92 -15.83 10.89
N PRO A 139 7.78 -15.51 12.19
CA PRO A 139 7.32 -16.47 13.19
C PRO A 139 5.85 -16.86 13.06
N ASP A 140 5.08 -16.18 12.19
CA ASP A 140 3.64 -16.41 12.05
C ASP A 140 3.25 -17.63 11.20
N GLY A 141 4.23 -18.37 10.68
CA GLY A 141 4.00 -19.59 9.90
C GLY A 141 3.50 -19.34 8.47
N ASN A 142 3.24 -18.10 8.06
CA ASN A 142 2.67 -17.76 6.76
C ASN A 142 3.75 -17.47 5.69
N GLY A 143 4.96 -18.01 5.88
CA GLY A 143 6.13 -17.75 5.02
C GLY A 143 6.69 -16.33 5.13
N GLY A 144 7.67 -15.98 4.29
CA GLY A 144 8.31 -14.66 4.33
C GLY A 144 9.19 -14.43 5.56
N TYR A 145 9.48 -13.15 5.83
CA TYR A 145 10.56 -12.70 6.70
C TYR A 145 10.15 -11.54 7.62
N ILE A 146 10.96 -11.34 8.65
CA ILE A 146 11.10 -10.11 9.42
C ILE A 146 12.54 -9.60 9.24
N LEU A 147 12.75 -8.29 9.29
CA LEU A 147 14.09 -7.72 9.25
C LEU A 147 14.62 -7.61 10.68
N ASN A 148 15.59 -8.45 11.04
CA ASN A 148 16.33 -8.29 12.28
C ASN A 148 17.43 -7.25 12.11
N ILE A 149 17.44 -6.24 12.97
CA ILE A 149 18.41 -5.15 12.95
C ILE A 149 19.26 -5.24 14.21
N ALA A 150 20.52 -5.62 14.07
CA ALA A 150 21.48 -5.64 15.16
C ALA A 150 22.41 -4.42 15.02
N ARG A 151 22.24 -3.43 15.90
CA ARG A 151 23.05 -2.21 15.89
C ARG A 151 24.53 -2.52 16.06
N THR A 152 25.39 -1.78 15.37
CA THR A 152 26.81 -1.71 15.69
C THR A 152 27.01 -0.69 16.81
N GLU A 153 27.82 -1.03 17.82
CA GLU A 153 28.09 -0.09 18.91
C GLU A 153 28.71 1.21 18.39
N ASN A 154 28.29 2.32 19.00
CA ASN A 154 28.75 3.68 18.67
C ASN A 154 28.50 4.12 17.21
N GLN A 155 27.59 3.44 16.49
CA GLN A 155 27.18 3.86 15.14
C GLN A 155 25.68 4.15 15.09
N VAL A 156 25.34 5.24 14.39
CA VAL A 156 23.97 5.48 13.96
C VAL A 156 23.72 4.61 12.74
N TRP A 157 22.72 3.75 12.83
CA TRP A 157 22.29 2.95 11.70
C TRP A 157 21.19 3.65 10.92
N LYS A 158 21.14 3.40 9.61
CA LYS A 158 20.07 3.87 8.75
C LYS A 158 19.85 2.94 7.57
N ILE A 159 18.61 2.95 7.08
CA ILE A 159 18.24 2.40 5.79
C ILE A 159 17.52 3.49 5.00
N GLU A 160 17.84 3.64 3.73
CA GLU A 160 17.24 4.68 2.87
C GLU A 160 16.83 4.10 1.51
N GLN A 161 15.68 4.57 1.05
CA GLN A 161 15.18 4.37 -0.30
C GLN A 161 14.54 5.67 -0.78
N PRO A 162 14.65 6.01 -2.07
CA PRO A 162 13.95 7.16 -2.63
C PRO A 162 12.44 6.91 -2.63
N ILE A 163 11.67 7.95 -2.33
CA ILE A 163 10.22 8.01 -2.57
C ILE A 163 10.01 8.96 -3.74
N SER A 164 9.24 8.53 -4.75
CA SER A 164 9.09 9.28 -6.01
C SER A 164 8.38 10.61 -5.80
N VAL A 165 7.26 10.61 -5.07
CA VAL A 165 6.43 11.79 -4.84
C VAL A 165 5.98 11.85 -3.38
N PRO A 166 6.87 12.16 -2.43
CA PRO A 166 6.55 12.13 -1.00
C PRO A 166 5.45 13.13 -0.60
N ILE A 167 5.22 14.19 -1.40
CA ILE A 167 4.18 15.18 -1.15
C ILE A 167 2.76 14.64 -1.36
N ASP A 168 2.59 13.57 -2.13
CA ASP A 168 1.29 12.96 -2.40
C ASP A 168 0.62 12.44 -1.13
N LEU A 169 1.42 12.11 -0.11
CA LEU A 169 0.92 11.73 1.21
C LEU A 169 0.08 12.85 1.87
N LEU A 170 0.43 14.13 1.65
CA LEU A 170 -0.38 15.27 2.12
C LEU A 170 -1.55 15.58 1.18
N LYS A 171 -1.37 15.44 -0.13
CA LYS A 171 -2.39 15.78 -1.14
C LYS A 171 -3.55 14.79 -1.11
N TYR A 172 -3.24 13.50 -1.13
CA TYR A 172 -4.22 12.42 -1.31
C TYR A 172 -4.44 11.61 -0.04
N GLY A 173 -3.62 11.81 0.98
CA GLY A 173 -3.67 11.04 2.22
C GLY A 173 -2.97 9.70 2.06
N GLY A 174 -2.97 8.93 3.13
CA GLY A 174 -2.27 7.66 3.16
C GLY A 174 -1.88 7.25 4.57
N ARG A 175 -0.93 6.32 4.65
CA ARG A 175 -0.47 5.76 5.91
C ARG A 175 1.03 5.52 5.90
N LEU A 176 1.66 5.87 7.01
CA LEU A 176 2.93 5.27 7.39
C LEU A 176 2.61 4.17 8.40
N SER A 177 3.00 2.92 8.13
CA SER A 177 2.74 1.79 9.02
C SER A 177 4.01 1.03 9.37
N CYS A 178 4.12 0.57 10.61
CA CYS A 178 5.21 -0.25 11.09
C CYS A 178 4.69 -1.29 12.08
N LYS A 179 5.19 -2.53 11.96
CA LYS A 179 5.07 -3.55 13.00
C LYS A 179 6.48 -3.88 13.47
N PHE A 180 6.72 -3.73 14.77
CA PHE A 180 8.06 -3.86 15.35
C PHE A 180 8.01 -4.59 16.68
N ARG A 181 9.18 -5.04 17.14
CA ARG A 181 9.41 -5.43 18.53
C ARG A 181 10.78 -4.98 18.95
N LEU A 182 10.94 -4.60 20.20
CA LEU A 182 12.25 -4.33 20.78
C LEU A 182 12.77 -5.60 21.46
N LYS A 183 14.08 -5.77 21.51
CA LYS A 183 14.73 -6.91 22.16
C LYS A 183 15.80 -6.39 23.10
N GLY A 184 15.94 -7.07 24.23
CA GLY A 184 16.92 -6.72 25.27
C GLY A 184 16.24 -6.29 26.55
N THR A 185 16.91 -5.39 27.28
CA THR A 185 16.46 -4.82 28.54
C THR A 185 16.23 -3.32 28.38
N ILE A 186 15.26 -2.78 29.11
CA ILE A 186 14.98 -1.34 29.07
C ILE A 186 16.18 -0.53 29.59
N THR A 187 16.51 0.55 28.88
CA THR A 187 17.40 1.62 29.35
C THR A 187 16.67 2.92 29.15
N ALA A 188 16.58 3.77 30.17
CA ALA A 188 15.83 5.02 30.05
C ALA A 188 16.44 5.95 28.98
N ASN A 189 15.57 6.59 28.19
CA ASN A 189 15.93 7.54 27.13
C ASN A 189 16.77 6.93 25.98
N GLN A 190 16.65 5.62 25.76
CA GLN A 190 17.33 4.97 24.65
C GLN A 190 16.47 5.05 23.39
N PHE A 191 17.03 5.63 22.32
CA PHE A 191 16.39 5.62 21.01
C PHE A 191 16.33 4.20 20.44
N ALA A 192 15.15 3.82 19.92
CA ALA A 192 14.97 2.58 19.19
C ALA A 192 15.18 2.81 17.68
N PHE A 193 14.29 3.57 17.04
CA PHE A 193 14.34 3.93 15.62
C PHE A 193 13.45 5.13 15.34
N GLY A 194 13.56 5.72 14.14
CA GLY A 194 12.67 6.78 13.70
C GLY A 194 12.40 6.76 12.20
N PHE A 195 11.34 7.45 11.80
CA PHE A 195 10.94 7.69 10.43
C PHE A 195 11.14 9.16 10.08
N TYR A 196 11.90 9.37 9.02
CA TYR A 196 12.17 10.69 8.47
C TYR A 196 11.81 10.70 7.00
N LEU A 197 10.91 11.59 6.61
CA LEU A 197 10.54 11.82 5.22
C LEU A 197 10.55 13.33 4.95
N GLY A 198 11.62 13.78 4.29
CA GLY A 198 11.80 15.16 3.89
C GLY A 198 11.19 15.44 2.52
N VAL A 199 10.65 16.65 2.35
CA VAL A 199 10.19 17.22 1.09
C VAL A 199 10.81 18.61 0.90
N ARG A 200 11.03 19.01 -0.35
CA ARG A 200 11.53 20.37 -0.62
C ARG A 200 10.40 21.37 -0.44
N ARG A 201 10.68 22.54 0.18
CA ARG A 201 9.63 23.54 0.42
C ARG A 201 8.87 24.00 -0.84
N PRO A 202 9.51 24.20 -2.00
CA PRO A 202 8.80 24.58 -3.22
C PRO A 202 7.79 23.54 -3.72
N GLU A 203 7.84 22.30 -3.23
CA GLU A 203 6.90 21.24 -3.59
C GLU A 203 5.64 21.25 -2.72
N LEU A 204 5.63 21.99 -1.60
CA LEU A 204 4.47 22.08 -0.71
C LEU A 204 3.28 22.71 -1.45
N PRO A 205 2.05 22.18 -1.26
CA PRO A 205 0.85 22.80 -1.80
C PRO A 205 0.68 24.23 -1.28
N ALA A 206 0.06 25.09 -2.10
CA ALA A 206 -0.22 26.47 -1.72
C ALA A 206 -0.98 26.55 -0.39
N GLY A 207 -0.52 27.40 0.53
CA GLY A 207 -1.11 27.57 1.86
C GLY A 207 -0.68 26.54 2.91
N VAL A 208 0.05 25.48 2.53
CA VAL A 208 0.58 24.51 3.50
C VAL A 208 1.84 25.07 4.17
N THR A 209 1.82 25.09 5.49
CA THR A 209 2.97 25.49 6.31
C THR A 209 3.36 24.35 7.25
N ILE A 210 4.63 23.95 7.20
CA ILE A 210 5.24 22.97 8.09
C ILE A 210 6.51 23.61 8.66
N GLY A 211 6.78 23.40 9.95
CA GLY A 211 7.97 23.92 10.63
C GLY A 211 9.30 23.39 10.06
N GLY A 212 10.43 23.83 10.64
CA GLY A 212 11.76 23.31 10.31
C GLY A 212 12.65 24.21 9.44
N PRO A 213 13.74 23.67 8.85
CA PRO A 213 14.75 24.42 8.10
C PRO A 213 14.22 25.16 6.86
N ALA A 214 14.98 26.13 6.33
CA ALA A 214 14.54 26.95 5.20
C ALA A 214 14.28 26.17 3.90
N ASP A 215 15.05 25.13 3.61
CA ASP A 215 14.98 24.44 2.30
C ASP A 215 14.06 23.21 2.29
N PHE A 216 13.78 22.65 3.47
CA PHE A 216 13.06 21.39 3.61
C PHE A 216 11.95 21.46 4.67
N ALA A 217 10.89 20.72 4.44
CA ALA A 217 9.88 20.36 5.41
C ALA A 217 9.91 18.84 5.63
N ASN A 218 9.52 18.38 6.82
CA ASN A 218 9.38 16.95 7.09
C ASN A 218 7.90 16.59 7.14
N VAL A 219 7.49 15.66 6.28
CA VAL A 219 6.15 15.07 6.34
C VAL A 219 6.11 13.84 7.25
N ALA A 220 7.28 13.36 7.69
CA ALA A 220 7.42 12.47 8.84
C ALA A 220 8.71 12.81 9.60
N ALA A 221 8.61 12.94 10.92
CA ALA A 221 9.73 13.14 11.84
C ALA A 221 9.38 12.53 13.19
N PHE A 222 9.20 11.20 13.20
CA PHE A 222 8.70 10.47 14.37
C PHE A 222 9.72 9.45 14.83
N PHE A 223 9.81 9.22 16.13
CA PHE A 223 10.71 8.20 16.65
C PHE A 223 10.13 7.47 17.85
N VAL A 224 10.61 6.26 18.03
CA VAL A 224 10.33 5.41 19.19
C VAL A 224 11.55 5.46 20.09
N GLN A 225 11.31 5.67 21.39
CA GLN A 225 12.33 5.61 22.43
C GLN A 225 11.78 4.91 23.67
N THR A 226 12.65 4.44 24.55
CA THR A 226 12.26 3.95 25.86
C THR A 226 12.21 5.09 26.87
N GLY A 227 11.16 5.11 27.69
CA GLY A 227 11.13 5.89 28.93
C GLY A 227 11.74 5.08 30.09
N ALA A 228 11.43 5.47 31.33
CA ALA A 228 11.91 4.77 32.52
C ALA A 228 11.32 3.36 32.68
N THR A 229 10.08 3.15 32.20
CA THR A 229 9.35 1.87 32.36
C THR A 229 8.58 1.44 31.10
N ASN A 230 8.55 2.26 30.07
CA ASN A 230 7.61 2.19 28.95
C ASN A 230 8.29 2.44 27.60
N ILE A 231 7.56 2.17 26.52
CA ILE A 231 7.97 2.51 25.16
C ILE A 231 7.14 3.72 24.70
N LEU A 232 7.82 4.74 24.21
CA LEU A 232 7.26 6.06 23.91
C LEU A 232 7.24 6.32 22.41
N LEU A 233 6.15 6.92 21.93
CA LEU A 233 6.09 7.53 20.60
C LEU A 233 6.34 9.03 20.72
N MET A 234 7.27 9.54 19.92
CA MET A 234 7.72 10.93 19.97
C MET A 234 7.70 11.58 18.58
N GLN A 235 7.42 12.88 18.53
CA GLN A 235 7.67 13.76 17.39
C GLN A 235 8.98 14.50 17.62
N HIS A 236 9.84 14.50 16.60
CA HIS A 236 11.06 15.28 16.57
C HIS A 236 10.74 16.68 16.06
N GLY A 237 11.06 17.69 16.87
CA GLY A 237 10.94 19.10 16.54
C GLY A 237 12.02 19.93 17.23
N LYS A 238 11.80 21.24 17.37
CA LYS A 238 12.67 22.09 18.20
C LYS A 238 12.74 21.54 19.62
N ASP A 239 11.57 21.19 20.15
CA ASP A 239 11.41 20.44 21.38
C ASP A 239 10.69 19.14 21.02
N ASN A 240 11.22 18.00 21.47
CA ASN A 240 10.61 16.72 21.20
C ASN A 240 9.29 16.60 21.97
N THR A 241 8.22 16.23 21.27
CA THR A 241 6.87 16.13 21.86
C THR A 241 6.46 14.67 21.95
N ARG A 242 5.90 14.27 23.10
CA ARG A 242 5.34 12.92 23.26
C ARG A 242 3.99 12.85 22.57
N LEU A 243 3.84 11.91 21.65
CA LEU A 243 2.60 11.64 20.92
C LEU A 243 1.77 10.52 21.55
N GLY A 244 2.42 9.62 22.30
CA GLY A 244 1.75 8.50 22.94
C GLY A 244 2.70 7.52 23.62
N ASP A 245 2.16 6.34 23.91
CA ASP A 245 2.79 5.28 24.71
C ASP A 245 2.32 3.91 24.22
N PHE A 246 3.22 2.94 24.14
CA PHE A 246 2.92 1.54 23.78
C PHE A 246 2.70 0.63 25.01
N GLY A 247 2.73 1.20 26.21
CA GLY A 247 2.67 0.49 27.49
C GLY A 247 4.04 0.26 28.12
N ALA A 248 4.04 -0.57 29.17
CA ALA A 248 5.26 -1.01 29.83
C ALA A 248 6.21 -1.67 28.82
N PHE A 249 7.53 -1.52 29.01
CA PHE A 249 8.49 -2.14 28.11
C PHE A 249 8.34 -3.65 28.11
N ASP A 250 8.16 -4.21 26.92
CA ASP A 250 8.19 -5.64 26.67
C ASP A 250 8.92 -5.96 25.37
N ASN A 251 9.14 -7.26 25.13
CA ASN A 251 9.83 -7.78 23.96
C ASN A 251 8.86 -8.35 22.90
N GLY A 252 7.58 -8.02 23.04
CA GLY A 252 6.45 -8.38 22.22
C GLY A 252 6.30 -7.49 20.98
N TRP A 253 5.32 -7.82 20.15
CA TRP A 253 5.05 -7.10 18.91
C TRP A 253 4.11 -5.94 19.16
N HIS A 254 4.48 -4.77 18.65
CA HIS A 254 3.67 -3.56 18.60
C HIS A 254 3.37 -3.16 17.15
N THR A 255 2.27 -2.43 16.97
CA THR A 255 1.93 -1.78 15.70
C THR A 255 1.85 -0.27 15.87
N LEU A 256 2.34 0.43 14.86
CA LEU A 256 2.32 1.89 14.77
C LEU A 256 1.80 2.27 13.38
N GLU A 257 0.80 3.13 13.33
CA GLU A 257 0.37 3.80 12.10
C GLU A 257 0.30 5.31 12.30
N PHE A 258 0.56 6.06 11.24
CA PHE A 258 0.21 7.47 11.13
C PHE A 258 -0.74 7.63 9.96
N ILE A 259 -1.95 8.13 10.24
CA ILE A 259 -2.98 8.37 9.23
C ILE A 259 -2.88 9.81 8.76
N TYR A 260 -2.67 9.97 7.45
CA TYR A 260 -2.68 11.25 6.74
C TYR A 260 -4.04 11.39 6.06
N GLN A 261 -4.73 12.50 6.34
CA GLN A 261 -6.12 12.70 5.89
C GLN A 261 -6.23 13.05 4.41
N GLY A 262 -5.14 13.53 3.79
CA GLY A 262 -5.19 14.11 2.46
C GLY A 262 -5.78 15.52 2.47
N GLY A 263 -6.06 16.05 1.29
CA GLY A 263 -6.62 17.40 1.14
C GLY A 263 -5.66 18.50 1.62
N ASN A 264 -4.35 18.26 1.52
CA ASN A 264 -3.28 19.14 2.00
C ASN A 264 -3.27 19.36 3.53
N SER A 265 -3.98 18.51 4.29
CA SER A 265 -3.97 18.57 5.75
C SER A 265 -2.59 18.18 6.31
N VAL A 266 -2.05 19.03 7.19
CA VAL A 266 -0.86 18.72 8.00
C VAL A 266 -1.21 18.00 9.32
N ARG A 267 -2.51 17.80 9.57
CA ARG A 267 -3.00 17.08 10.75
C ARG A 267 -2.92 15.57 10.55
N ILE A 268 -2.21 14.90 11.44
CA ILE A 268 -1.94 13.47 11.43
C ILE A 268 -2.56 12.82 12.66
N THR A 269 -3.06 11.59 12.51
CA THR A 269 -3.55 10.79 13.65
C THR A 269 -2.64 9.57 13.86
N PRO A 270 -1.97 9.44 15.02
CA PRO A 270 -1.23 8.23 15.36
C PRO A 270 -2.21 7.13 15.76
N VAL A 271 -1.86 5.88 15.45
CA VAL A 271 -2.53 4.67 15.93
C VAL A 271 -1.47 3.80 16.56
N ILE A 272 -1.63 3.51 17.85
CA ILE A 272 -0.68 2.73 18.66
C ILE A 272 -1.41 1.47 19.08
N ASP A 273 -0.90 0.31 18.66
CA ASP A 273 -1.49 -1.01 18.94
C ASP A 273 -3.00 -1.07 18.60
N GLY A 274 -3.36 -0.50 17.46
CA GLY A 274 -4.74 -0.41 16.97
C GLY A 274 -5.61 0.66 17.63
N THR A 275 -5.10 1.37 18.65
CA THR A 275 -5.81 2.44 19.34
C THR A 275 -5.45 3.80 18.75
N LYS A 276 -6.45 4.57 18.34
CA LYS A 276 -6.25 5.94 17.84
C LYS A 276 -5.80 6.85 18.98
N GLY A 277 -4.67 7.52 18.79
CA GLY A 277 -4.19 8.58 19.68
C GLY A 277 -4.74 9.95 19.32
N THR A 278 -4.28 10.97 20.04
CA THR A 278 -4.65 12.37 19.80
C THR A 278 -4.02 12.87 18.49
N PRO A 279 -4.80 13.45 17.57
CA PRO A 279 -4.25 14.06 16.36
C PRO A 279 -3.37 15.27 16.67
N PHE A 280 -2.33 15.47 15.87
CA PHE A 280 -1.36 16.56 16.01
C PHE A 280 -0.98 17.10 14.62
N ASP A 281 -0.36 18.28 14.57
CA ASP A 281 0.08 18.91 13.32
C ASP A 281 1.61 18.73 13.12
N LEU A 282 2.05 18.63 11.87
CA LEU A 282 3.46 18.46 11.47
C LEU A 282 4.37 19.63 11.84
#